data_AF-A0A932T7I0-F1
#
_entry.id   AF-A0A932T7I0-F1
#
_cell.length_a   1.000
_cell.length_b   1.000
_cell.length_c   1.000
_cell.angle_alpha   90.00
_cell.angle_beta   90.00
_cell.angle_gamma   90.00
#
_symmetry.space_group_name_H-M   'P 1'
#
loop_
_entity.id
_entity.type
_entity.pdbx_description
1 polymer ?
#
loop_
_entity_poly.entity_id
_entity_poly.type
_entity_poly.pdbx_seq_one_letter_code
_entity_poly.pdbx_strand_id
1 'polypeptide(L)'
;MRLIVLPPKKALNKAFLKVKPNRNEIEGFKTNLIQLLDRTNDTESEEFHKNLVIDFLKTTYYDPNHFINTKGRNDLVIHNGNNASSSVGVIIEAKKPTNKTEMITTKKLNAKAFQELVLYYLRERITHKNIEVKYLVATNINEWFIFDATLFDRLFAQNKNLVKQFNDFEGGRLADTKTDFFYKQITEPFIAEIQSEIEFTYFDLQEYQKPLRNADKADDNKLIALFKLLSAEHLLKLPFTNDSNSLDKRFYSELLHIIGLTETKEGGKKLIERNKEGERNSGSILEDAIIQLDSLDKINRLDRPSQFGSTQQERLFNVGLE
;
A
#
# COMPACT_ATOMS: atom_id res chain seq x y z
N MET A 1 3.80 -6.41 28.19
CA MET A 1 3.35 -6.50 26.78
C MET A 1 3.51 -7.91 26.23
N ARG A 2 2.61 -8.34 25.34
CA ARG A 2 2.77 -9.57 24.53
C ARG A 2 3.07 -9.17 23.09
N LEU A 3 4.16 -9.69 22.52
CA LEU A 3 4.60 -9.35 21.17
C LEU A 3 4.11 -10.39 20.16
N ILE A 4 3.50 -9.92 19.07
CA ILE A 4 3.05 -10.75 17.96
C ILE A 4 3.87 -10.38 16.73
N VAL A 5 4.73 -11.29 16.30
CA VAL A 5 5.62 -11.09 15.15
C VAL A 5 5.01 -11.72 13.91
N LEU A 6 4.73 -10.90 12.90
CA LEU A 6 4.24 -11.35 11.60
C LEU A 6 5.39 -11.46 10.58
N PRO A 7 5.49 -12.56 9.82
CA PRO A 7 6.35 -12.62 8.65
C PRO A 7 5.74 -11.78 7.51
N PRO A 8 6.56 -11.30 6.54
CA PRO A 8 6.12 -10.47 5.41
C PRO A 8 4.86 -10.99 4.69
N LYS A 9 4.80 -12.31 4.45
CA LYS A 9 3.67 -12.94 3.75
C LYS A 9 2.33 -12.81 4.49
N LYS A 10 2.33 -12.77 5.83
CA LYS A 10 1.11 -12.63 6.64
C LYS A 10 0.63 -11.18 6.75
N ALA A 11 1.54 -10.21 6.62
CA ALA A 11 1.22 -8.78 6.68
C ALA A 11 0.53 -8.26 5.41
N LEU A 12 0.76 -8.91 4.28
CA LEU A 12 0.20 -8.51 2.99
C LEU A 12 -1.28 -8.86 2.86
N ASN A 13 -2.03 -7.99 2.17
CA ASN A 13 -3.37 -8.30 1.71
C ASN A 13 -3.35 -9.56 0.83
N LYS A 14 -4.28 -10.50 1.07
CA LYS A 14 -4.31 -11.80 0.38
C LYS A 14 -4.51 -11.69 -1.14
N ALA A 15 -5.31 -10.72 -1.61
CA ALA A 15 -5.51 -10.49 -3.04
C ALA A 15 -4.26 -9.86 -3.65
N PHE A 16 -3.66 -8.87 -2.98
CA PHE A 16 -2.41 -8.27 -3.44
C PHE A 16 -1.27 -9.30 -3.52
N LEU A 17 -1.15 -10.18 -2.52
CA LEU A 17 -0.15 -11.26 -2.52
C LEU A 17 -0.25 -12.18 -3.75
N LYS A 18 -1.45 -12.38 -4.32
CA LYS A 18 -1.67 -13.21 -5.51
C LYS A 18 -1.31 -12.52 -6.84
N VAL A 19 -1.25 -11.18 -6.89
CA VAL A 19 -0.85 -10.43 -8.09
C VAL A 19 0.59 -10.77 -8.45
N LYS A 20 0.88 -11.34 -9.62
CA LYS A 20 2.28 -11.65 -9.95
C LYS A 20 3.02 -10.35 -10.32
N PRO A 21 4.15 -10.03 -9.66
CA PRO A 21 5.00 -8.92 -10.10
C PRO A 21 5.50 -9.13 -11.53
N ASN A 22 5.77 -8.04 -12.24
CA ASN A 22 6.45 -8.11 -13.52
C ASN A 22 7.90 -8.58 -13.30
N ARG A 23 8.44 -9.36 -14.24
CA ARG A 23 9.83 -9.80 -14.22
C ARG A 23 10.79 -8.62 -14.11
N ASN A 24 10.57 -7.55 -14.88
CA ASN A 24 11.45 -6.38 -14.86
C ASN A 24 11.46 -5.67 -13.50
N GLU A 25 10.32 -5.64 -12.80
CA GLU A 25 10.20 -5.03 -11.47
C GLU A 25 10.98 -5.84 -10.43
N ILE A 26 10.90 -7.18 -10.49
CA ILE A 26 11.64 -8.06 -9.58
C ILE A 26 13.14 -7.97 -9.82
N GLU A 27 13.60 -7.96 -11.08
CA GLU A 27 15.03 -7.79 -11.36
C GLU A 27 15.53 -6.42 -10.89
N GLY A 28 14.77 -5.34 -11.13
CA GLY A 28 15.11 -4.01 -10.62
C GLY A 28 15.20 -3.97 -9.10
N PHE A 29 14.22 -4.57 -8.40
CA PHE A 29 14.26 -4.74 -6.95
C PHE A 29 15.50 -5.50 -6.48
N LYS A 30 15.85 -6.62 -7.13
CA LYS A 30 17.05 -7.40 -6.79
C LYS A 30 18.32 -6.55 -6.96
N THR A 31 18.46 -5.85 -8.07
CA THR A 31 19.60 -4.97 -8.33
C THR A 31 19.75 -3.90 -7.26
N ASN A 32 18.67 -3.19 -6.94
CA ASN A 32 18.69 -2.11 -5.95
C ASN A 32 18.93 -2.65 -4.53
N LEU A 33 18.35 -3.80 -4.19
CA LEU A 33 18.55 -4.42 -2.88
C LEU A 33 19.97 -4.97 -2.71
N ILE A 34 20.55 -5.58 -3.74
CA ILE A 34 21.96 -5.99 -3.74
C ILE A 34 22.86 -4.77 -3.53
N GLN A 35 22.58 -3.67 -4.23
CA GLN A 35 23.33 -2.43 -4.10
C GLN A 35 23.24 -1.82 -2.69
N LEU A 36 22.07 -1.84 -2.05
CA LEU A 36 21.90 -1.44 -0.65
C LEU A 36 22.79 -2.27 0.28
N LEU A 37 22.72 -3.61 0.13
CA LEU A 37 23.47 -4.53 0.98
C LEU A 37 24.99 -4.41 0.78
N ASP A 38 25.45 -4.27 -0.47
CA ASP A 38 26.88 -4.17 -0.79
C ASP A 38 27.50 -2.83 -0.37
N ARG A 39 26.69 -1.77 -0.23
CA ARG A 39 27.14 -0.44 0.22
C ARG A 39 27.07 -0.24 1.72
N THR A 40 26.40 -1.12 2.45
CA THR A 40 26.28 -1.02 3.91
C THR A 40 27.66 -1.19 4.55
N ASN A 41 28.04 -0.30 5.47
CA ASN A 41 29.36 -0.30 6.07
C ASN A 41 29.31 0.06 7.57
N ASP A 42 29.62 -0.91 8.43
CA ASP A 42 29.59 -0.76 9.89
C ASP A 42 30.47 0.37 10.45
N THR A 43 31.43 0.90 9.70
CA THR A 43 32.24 2.05 10.14
C THR A 43 31.55 3.39 9.91
N GLU A 44 30.60 3.46 8.97
CA GLU A 44 29.98 4.72 8.51
C GLU A 44 28.93 5.28 9.47
N SER A 45 28.58 6.55 9.31
CA SER A 45 27.61 7.24 10.18
C SER A 45 26.18 6.70 10.04
N GLU A 46 25.30 7.00 10.99
CA GLU A 46 23.86 6.71 10.85
C GLU A 46 23.25 7.45 9.65
N GLU A 47 23.68 8.69 9.41
CA GLU A 47 23.23 9.51 8.28
C GLU A 47 23.62 8.90 6.92
N PHE A 48 24.81 8.31 6.82
CA PHE A 48 25.22 7.56 5.62
C PHE A 48 24.24 6.43 5.31
N HIS A 49 23.89 5.64 6.33
CA HIS A 49 22.97 4.53 6.21
C HIS A 49 21.53 4.98 5.91
N LYS A 50 21.08 6.11 6.48
CA LYS A 50 19.79 6.75 6.13
C LYS A 50 19.72 7.04 4.63
N ASN A 51 20.77 7.64 4.06
CA ASN A 51 20.81 7.95 2.64
C ASN A 51 20.76 6.70 1.75
N LEU A 52 21.39 5.59 2.15
CA LEU A 52 21.26 4.33 1.42
C LEU A 52 19.82 3.78 1.41
N VAL A 53 19.11 3.87 2.54
CA VAL A 53 17.69 3.47 2.62
C VAL A 53 16.83 4.37 1.73
N ILE A 54 17.06 5.69 1.75
CA ILE A 54 16.37 6.67 0.90
C ILE A 54 16.55 6.32 -0.57
N ASP A 55 17.79 6.12 -1.00
CA ASP A 55 18.14 5.81 -2.39
C ASP A 55 17.48 4.51 -2.85
N PHE A 56 17.55 3.46 -2.01
CA PHE A 56 16.93 2.18 -2.30
C PHE A 56 15.41 2.30 -2.48
N LEU A 57 14.71 2.97 -1.56
CA LEU A 57 13.25 3.12 -1.65
C LEU A 57 12.89 3.95 -2.90
N LYS A 58 13.55 5.09 -3.12
CA LYS A 58 13.29 5.97 -4.28
C LYS A 58 13.44 5.24 -5.59
N THR A 59 14.59 4.62 -5.83
CA THR A 59 14.93 3.96 -7.10
C THR A 59 14.13 2.69 -7.36
N THR A 60 13.49 2.12 -6.34
CA THR A 60 12.74 0.87 -6.46
C THR A 60 11.23 1.10 -6.60
N TYR A 61 10.63 2.03 -5.85
CA TYR A 61 9.16 2.11 -5.74
C TYR A 61 8.57 3.50 -5.81
N TYR A 62 9.25 4.52 -5.29
CA TYR A 62 8.59 5.76 -4.91
C TYR A 62 8.82 6.92 -5.87
N ASP A 63 9.98 7.01 -6.53
CA ASP A 63 10.22 8.06 -7.52
C ASP A 63 9.46 7.75 -8.84
N PRO A 64 8.83 8.73 -9.50
CA PRO A 64 8.64 10.14 -9.13
C PRO A 64 7.32 10.44 -8.40
N ASN A 65 6.57 9.41 -8.02
CA ASN A 65 5.18 9.55 -7.57
C ASN A 65 5.04 9.93 -6.09
N HIS A 66 6.05 9.63 -5.28
CA HIS A 66 6.03 9.82 -3.83
C HIS A 66 7.35 10.43 -3.35
N PHE A 67 7.23 11.50 -2.57
CA PHE A 67 8.38 12.19 -2.01
C PHE A 67 8.91 11.46 -0.78
N ILE A 68 10.23 11.25 -0.76
CA ILE A 68 10.95 10.63 0.35
C ILE A 68 12.08 11.57 0.79
N ASN A 69 12.03 12.01 2.04
CA ASN A 69 13.08 12.82 2.64
C ASN A 69 12.97 12.87 4.17
N THR A 70 13.95 13.49 4.82
CA THR A 70 13.83 13.92 6.21
C THR A 70 12.75 14.99 6.35
N LYS A 71 12.09 15.08 7.51
CA LYS A 71 11.08 16.11 7.80
C LYS A 71 11.25 16.64 9.22
N GLY A 72 11.81 17.85 9.32
CA GLY A 72 12.08 18.47 10.62
C GLY A 72 13.08 17.63 11.42
N ARG A 73 12.64 17.07 12.56
CA ARG A 73 13.45 16.15 13.39
C ARG A 73 13.14 14.68 13.13
N ASN A 74 12.22 14.35 12.24
CA ASN A 74 11.97 12.97 11.86
C ASN A 74 13.08 12.52 10.91
N ASP A 75 13.62 11.34 11.19
CA ASP A 75 14.68 10.71 10.40
C ASP A 75 14.31 10.59 8.93
N LEU A 76 13.20 9.93 8.63
CA LEU A 76 12.77 9.72 7.25
C LEU A 76 11.24 9.61 7.19
N VAL A 77 10.64 10.19 6.16
CA VAL A 77 9.22 10.03 5.87
C VAL A 77 8.99 9.69 4.40
N ILE A 78 7.93 8.92 4.15
CA ILE A 78 7.34 8.74 2.81
C ILE A 78 6.04 9.53 2.77
N HIS A 79 5.92 10.42 1.80
CA HIS A 79 4.73 11.23 1.60
C HIS A 79 3.69 10.53 0.71
N ASN A 80 2.40 10.80 0.96
CA ASN A 80 1.30 10.28 0.16
C ASN A 80 1.29 10.85 -1.28
N GLY A 81 1.98 11.97 -1.54
CA GLY A 81 2.17 12.54 -2.86
C GLY A 81 3.64 12.82 -3.20
N ASN A 82 3.86 13.41 -4.37
CA ASN A 82 5.19 13.60 -4.98
C ASN A 82 6.00 14.79 -4.44
N ASN A 83 5.54 15.46 -3.38
CA ASN A 83 6.24 16.62 -2.82
C ASN A 83 6.03 16.75 -1.30
N ALA A 84 6.90 17.55 -0.66
CA ALA A 84 6.95 17.75 0.78
C ALA A 84 5.69 18.40 1.40
N SER A 85 4.82 19.02 0.59
CA SER A 85 3.57 19.62 1.09
C SER A 85 2.44 18.61 1.27
N SER A 86 2.54 17.44 0.61
CA SER A 86 1.58 16.36 0.82
C SER A 86 1.74 15.71 2.20
N SER A 87 0.69 15.06 2.69
CA SER A 87 0.70 14.45 4.02
C SER A 87 1.71 13.30 4.12
N VAL A 88 2.23 13.08 5.33
CA VAL A 88 3.11 11.95 5.61
C VAL A 88 2.29 10.66 5.67
N GLY A 89 2.68 9.66 4.87
CA GLY A 89 2.08 8.33 4.84
C GLY A 89 2.85 7.31 5.67
N VAL A 90 4.18 7.38 5.71
CA VAL A 90 5.03 6.47 6.50
C VAL A 90 6.07 7.25 7.26
N ILE A 91 6.28 6.89 8.52
CA ILE A 91 7.39 7.40 9.35
C ILE A 91 8.43 6.29 9.46
N ILE A 92 9.70 6.61 9.19
CA ILE A 92 10.81 5.65 9.26
C ILE A 92 11.87 6.21 10.21
N GLU A 93 12.21 5.43 11.23
CA GLU A 93 13.31 5.65 12.14
C GLU A 93 14.46 4.69 11.77
N ALA A 94 15.62 5.25 11.46
CA ALA A 94 16.73 4.47 10.93
C ALA A 94 17.94 4.57 11.87
N LYS A 95 18.38 3.42 12.38
CA LYS A 95 19.59 3.29 13.20
C LYS A 95 20.75 2.75 12.40
N LYS A 96 21.96 3.02 12.89
CA LYS A 96 23.17 2.39 12.34
C LYS A 96 23.12 0.87 12.62
N PRO A 97 23.58 0.00 11.69
CA PRO A 97 23.58 -1.46 11.89
C PRO A 97 24.19 -1.92 13.23
N THR A 98 25.25 -1.25 13.70
CA THR A 98 25.95 -1.60 14.93
C THR A 98 25.32 -1.04 16.21
N ASN A 99 24.29 -0.18 16.12
CA ASN A 99 23.66 0.47 17.27
C ASN A 99 22.63 -0.45 17.96
N LYS A 100 23.12 -1.48 18.64
CA LYS A 100 22.30 -2.47 19.36
C LYS A 100 21.58 -1.93 20.59
N THR A 101 22.05 -0.80 21.14
CA THR A 101 21.50 -0.22 22.37
C THR A 101 20.20 0.52 22.11
N GLU A 102 20.15 1.29 21.01
CA GLU A 102 19.00 2.12 20.67
C GLU A 102 17.98 1.39 19.78
N MET A 103 18.42 0.36 19.05
CA MET A 103 17.58 -0.44 18.17
C MET A 103 16.67 -1.41 18.95
N ILE A 104 15.47 -1.62 18.42
CA ILE A 104 14.53 -2.62 18.95
C ILE A 104 14.90 -4.04 18.52
N THR A 105 14.34 -5.02 19.23
CA THR A 105 14.42 -6.44 18.86
C THR A 105 13.05 -7.09 18.90
N THR A 106 12.92 -8.29 18.32
CA THR A 106 11.68 -9.09 18.38
C THR A 106 11.23 -9.46 19.81
N LYS A 107 12.10 -9.25 20.82
CA LYS A 107 11.83 -9.53 22.24
C LYS A 107 11.73 -8.26 23.10
N LYS A 108 12.20 -7.11 22.60
CA LYS A 108 12.28 -5.85 23.35
C LYS A 108 11.99 -4.67 22.42
N LEU A 109 10.78 -4.11 22.53
CA LEU A 109 10.39 -2.90 21.81
C LEU A 109 10.71 -1.60 22.57
N ASN A 110 10.80 -1.63 23.90
CA ASN A 110 11.13 -0.41 24.65
C ASN A 110 12.62 -0.08 24.52
N ALA A 111 12.96 0.54 23.40
CA ALA A 111 14.26 1.09 23.06
C ALA A 111 14.05 2.43 22.36
N LYS A 112 15.12 3.20 22.22
CA LYS A 112 15.06 4.59 21.74
C LYS A 112 14.39 4.70 20.37
N ALA A 113 14.67 3.80 19.42
CA ALA A 113 14.05 3.84 18.09
C ALA A 113 12.51 3.78 18.15
N PHE A 114 11.93 2.99 19.05
CA PHE A 114 10.47 2.92 19.20
C PHE A 114 9.92 4.14 19.94
N GLN A 115 10.66 4.67 20.93
CA GLN A 115 10.31 5.91 21.63
C GLN A 115 10.29 7.12 20.66
N GLU A 116 11.25 7.17 19.74
CA GLU A 116 11.32 8.13 18.63
C GLU A 116 10.10 8.00 17.71
N LEU A 117 9.75 6.79 17.28
CA LEU A 117 8.53 6.55 16.50
C LEU A 117 7.27 7.03 17.22
N VAL A 118 7.15 6.82 18.54
CA VAL A 118 6.01 7.32 19.33
C VAL A 118 5.95 8.84 19.31
N LEU A 119 7.07 9.53 19.54
CA LEU A 119 7.12 10.99 19.48
C LEU A 119 6.73 11.51 18.09
N TYR A 120 7.30 10.94 17.03
CA TYR A 120 7.04 11.38 15.66
C TYR A 120 5.60 11.13 15.24
N TYR A 121 5.03 9.99 15.65
CA TYR A 121 3.61 9.71 15.46
C TYR A 121 2.72 10.75 16.13
N LEU A 122 2.98 11.06 17.41
CA LEU A 122 2.18 12.03 18.16
C LEU A 122 2.27 13.44 17.55
N ARG A 123 3.44 13.85 17.05
CA ARG A 123 3.58 15.12 16.31
C ARG A 123 2.74 15.16 15.04
N GLU A 124 2.80 14.11 14.21
CA GLU A 124 1.95 14.03 13.02
C GLU A 124 0.46 14.05 13.41
N ARG A 125 0.06 13.19 14.34
CA ARG A 125 -1.34 12.96 14.70
C ARG A 125 -1.99 14.14 15.43
N ILE A 126 -1.28 14.73 16.40
CA ILE A 126 -1.82 15.74 17.32
C ILE A 126 -1.45 17.15 16.87
N THR A 127 -0.17 17.43 16.64
CA THR A 127 0.31 18.77 16.27
C THR A 127 -0.07 19.12 14.84
N HIS A 128 0.23 18.23 13.89
CA HIS A 128 -0.06 18.44 12.46
C HIS A 128 -1.47 17.99 12.05
N LYS A 129 -2.24 17.38 12.95
CA LYS A 129 -3.59 16.86 12.69
C LYS A 129 -3.65 15.89 11.50
N ASN A 130 -2.53 15.21 11.22
CA ASN A 130 -2.41 14.27 10.13
C ASN A 130 -3.10 12.95 10.51
N ILE A 131 -4.19 12.64 9.81
CA ILE A 131 -4.94 11.36 9.93
C ILE A 131 -4.51 10.33 8.88
N GLU A 132 -3.49 10.65 8.10
CA GLU A 132 -3.09 9.93 6.90
C GLU A 132 -1.76 9.19 7.06
N VAL A 133 -1.29 8.94 8.29
CA VAL A 133 -0.17 8.02 8.54
C VAL A 133 -0.69 6.58 8.48
N LYS A 134 -0.02 5.72 7.72
CA LYS A 134 -0.41 4.32 7.43
C LYS A 134 0.44 3.32 8.21
N TYR A 135 1.76 3.53 8.20
CA TYR A 135 2.73 2.68 8.88
C TYR A 135 3.85 3.47 9.55
N LEU A 136 4.45 2.85 10.55
CA LEU A 136 5.69 3.29 11.18
C LEU A 136 6.74 2.19 11.07
N VAL A 137 7.97 2.56 10.76
CA VAL A 137 9.05 1.62 10.51
C VAL A 137 10.26 1.96 11.38
N ALA A 138 10.80 0.96 12.06
CA ALA A 138 12.15 1.05 12.64
C ALA A 138 13.06 0.09 11.88
N THR A 139 14.24 0.55 11.48
CA THR A 139 15.21 -0.29 10.78
C THR A 139 16.65 0.04 11.14
N ASN A 140 17.54 -0.94 11.10
CA ASN A 140 18.99 -0.75 11.13
C ASN A 140 19.63 -1.14 9.79
N ILE A 141 18.89 -0.94 8.69
CA ILE A 141 19.08 -1.51 7.34
C ILE A 141 18.79 -3.00 7.28
N ASN A 142 19.41 -3.81 8.15
CA ASN A 142 19.29 -5.27 8.08
C ASN A 142 17.91 -5.71 8.56
N GLU A 143 17.58 -5.36 9.80
CA GLU A 143 16.32 -5.69 10.45
C GLU A 143 15.29 -4.59 10.19
N TRP A 144 14.07 -4.99 9.87
CA TRP A 144 12.94 -4.08 9.63
C TRP A 144 11.77 -4.47 10.51
N PHE A 145 11.20 -3.48 11.17
CA PHE A 145 10.03 -3.60 12.03
C PHE A 145 8.96 -2.64 11.51
N ILE A 146 7.82 -3.17 11.04
CA ILE A 146 6.75 -2.37 10.45
C ILE A 146 5.50 -2.49 11.32
N PHE A 147 5.00 -1.36 11.79
CA PHE A 147 3.83 -1.22 12.66
C PHE A 147 2.70 -0.52 11.92
N ASP A 148 1.48 -1.08 11.95
CA ASP A 148 0.31 -0.39 11.42
C ASP A 148 -0.01 0.84 12.29
N ALA A 149 -0.27 1.99 11.68
CA ALA A 149 -0.55 3.23 12.42
C ALA A 149 -1.79 3.14 13.32
N THR A 150 -2.74 2.23 13.05
CA THR A 150 -3.90 2.00 13.91
C THR A 150 -3.49 1.48 15.30
N LEU A 151 -2.41 0.70 15.39
CA LEU A 151 -1.82 0.28 16.65
C LEU A 151 -1.35 1.50 17.46
N PHE A 152 -0.66 2.43 16.80
CA PHE A 152 -0.15 3.64 17.43
C PHE A 152 -1.28 4.59 17.84
N ASP A 153 -2.33 4.73 17.02
CA ASP A 153 -3.51 5.53 17.36
C ASP A 153 -4.15 5.01 18.66
N ARG A 154 -4.44 3.70 18.70
CA ARG A 154 -5.05 3.02 19.85
C ARG A 154 -4.22 3.12 21.12
N LEU A 155 -2.92 2.85 21.03
CA LEU A 155 -2.06 2.77 22.23
C LEU A 155 -1.62 4.14 22.73
N PHE A 156 -1.33 5.08 21.83
CA PHE A 156 -0.68 6.34 22.19
C PHE A 156 -1.60 7.55 22.00
N ALA A 157 -2.16 7.76 20.81
CA ALA A 157 -2.95 8.97 20.53
C ALA A 157 -4.32 8.99 21.22
N GLN A 158 -4.90 7.83 21.52
CA GLN A 158 -6.15 7.72 22.27
C GLN A 158 -5.93 7.77 23.80
N ASN A 159 -4.69 7.65 24.28
CA ASN A 159 -4.39 7.72 25.70
C ASN A 159 -4.36 9.18 26.17
N LYS A 160 -5.42 9.60 26.88
CA LYS A 160 -5.57 11.00 27.34
C LYS A 160 -4.43 11.48 28.23
N ASN A 161 -3.86 10.61 29.08
CA ASN A 161 -2.78 10.99 29.97
C ASN A 161 -1.49 11.25 29.17
N LEU A 162 -1.13 10.32 28.29
CA LEU A 162 0.04 10.47 27.43
C LEU A 162 -0.08 11.70 26.52
N VAL A 163 -1.26 11.92 25.91
CA VAL A 163 -1.50 13.10 25.06
C VAL A 163 -1.39 14.40 25.86
N LYS A 164 -1.85 14.42 27.11
CA LYS A 164 -1.65 15.58 28.00
C LYS A 164 -0.16 15.83 28.24
N GLN A 165 0.60 14.81 28.63
CA GLN A 165 2.05 14.92 28.85
C GLN A 165 2.79 15.36 27.59
N PHE A 166 2.40 14.85 26.42
CA PHE A 166 2.92 15.27 25.12
C PHE A 166 2.65 16.75 24.83
N ASN A 167 1.42 17.23 25.04
CA ASN A 167 1.09 18.64 24.85
C ASN A 167 1.82 19.56 25.84
N ASP A 168 2.06 19.10 27.07
CA ASP A 168 2.85 19.83 28.07
C ASP A 168 4.33 19.88 27.68
N PHE A 169 4.87 18.78 27.13
CA PHE A 169 6.22 18.73 26.58
C PHE A 169 6.40 19.67 25.38
N GLU A 170 5.57 19.56 24.35
CA GLU A 170 5.65 20.41 23.14
C GLU A 170 5.36 21.88 23.45
N GLY A 171 4.57 22.15 24.49
CA GLY A 171 4.29 23.50 24.99
C GLY A 171 5.37 24.07 25.93
N GLY A 172 6.46 23.35 26.19
CA GLY A 172 7.54 23.79 27.07
C GLY A 172 7.15 23.95 28.54
N ARG A 173 6.11 23.25 29.00
CA ARG A 173 5.57 23.35 30.37
C ARG A 173 6.20 22.35 31.35
N LEU A 174 7.04 21.44 30.85
CA LEU A 174 7.74 20.45 31.67
C LEU A 174 9.15 20.92 32.04
N ALA A 175 9.81 20.15 32.91
CA ALA A 175 11.11 20.50 33.46
C ALA A 175 12.26 20.60 32.43
N ASP A 176 12.10 19.96 31.27
CA ASP A 176 13.05 20.03 30.14
C ASP A 176 12.28 19.91 28.80
N THR A 177 12.79 20.56 27.76
CA THR A 177 12.24 20.58 26.39
C THR A 177 13.03 19.69 25.43
N LYS A 178 14.11 19.03 25.89
CA LYS A 178 14.89 18.10 25.09
C LYS A 178 14.12 16.81 24.85
N THR A 179 14.29 16.23 23.66
CA THR A 179 13.65 14.96 23.32
C THR A 179 14.10 13.80 24.21
N ASP A 180 15.35 13.81 24.69
CA ASP A 180 15.84 12.82 25.67
C ASP A 180 15.01 12.80 26.96
N PHE A 181 14.49 13.96 27.40
CA PHE A 181 13.57 14.03 28.53
C PHE A 181 12.25 13.34 28.21
N PHE A 182 11.66 13.64 27.05
CA PHE A 182 10.43 12.98 26.60
C PHE A 182 10.60 11.46 26.54
N TYR A 183 11.75 11.00 26.04
CA TYR A 183 12.06 9.57 25.93
C TYR A 183 12.10 8.89 27.30
N LYS A 184 12.95 9.39 28.20
CA LYS A 184 13.22 8.76 29.51
C LYS A 184 12.10 8.95 30.53
N GLN A 185 11.42 10.10 30.51
CA GLN A 185 10.46 10.47 31.55
C GLN A 185 9.00 10.23 31.16
N ILE A 186 8.70 10.07 29.87
CA ILE A 186 7.33 9.93 29.39
C ILE A 186 7.17 8.63 28.62
N THR A 187 7.82 8.46 27.47
CA THR A 187 7.54 7.29 26.62
C THR A 187 8.10 6.00 27.18
N GLU A 188 9.31 5.99 27.75
CA GLU A 188 9.91 4.77 28.29
C GLU A 188 9.08 4.17 29.44
N PRO A 189 8.66 4.95 30.47
CA PRO A 189 7.74 4.46 31.49
C PRO A 189 6.40 4.01 30.90
N PHE A 190 5.82 4.80 30.00
CA PHE A 190 4.53 4.47 29.40
C PHE A 190 4.55 3.15 28.64
N ILE A 191 5.58 2.93 27.81
CA ILE A 191 5.75 1.68 27.04
C ILE A 191 5.94 0.48 27.99
N ALA A 192 6.64 0.66 29.11
CA ALA A 192 6.84 -0.40 30.09
C ALA A 192 5.51 -0.87 30.74
N GLU A 193 4.53 0.03 30.87
CA GLU A 193 3.21 -0.26 31.44
C GLU A 193 2.24 -0.94 30.46
N ILE A 194 2.57 -1.02 29.17
CA ILE A 194 1.68 -1.62 28.17
C ILE A 194 1.52 -3.13 28.44
N GLN A 195 0.29 -3.53 28.76
CA GLN A 195 -0.09 -4.94 28.97
C GLN A 195 -0.69 -5.59 27.72
N SER A 196 -1.22 -4.79 26.79
CA SER A 196 -1.86 -5.29 25.57
C SER A 196 -0.89 -5.94 24.58
N GLU A 197 -1.48 -6.59 23.58
CA GLU A 197 -0.75 -7.15 22.44
C GLU A 197 -0.26 -6.05 21.50
N ILE A 198 1.00 -6.17 21.08
CA ILE A 198 1.64 -5.34 20.06
C ILE A 198 2.01 -6.25 18.90
N GLU A 199 1.31 -6.07 17.78
CA GLU A 199 1.57 -6.79 16.53
C GLU A 199 2.43 -5.94 15.60
N PHE A 200 3.43 -6.55 14.97
CA PHE A 200 4.29 -5.91 13.98
C PHE A 200 4.83 -6.92 12.98
N THR A 201 5.18 -6.44 11.80
CA THR A 201 5.88 -7.23 10.79
C THR A 201 7.37 -7.14 11.02
N TYR A 202 8.08 -8.27 10.93
CA TYR A 202 9.53 -8.33 11.05
C TYR A 202 10.14 -9.14 9.91
N PHE A 203 11.29 -8.68 9.43
CA PHE A 203 12.19 -9.44 8.58
C PHE A 203 13.63 -8.94 8.72
N ASP A 204 14.59 -9.81 8.41
CA ASP A 204 16.00 -9.46 8.28
C ASP A 204 16.43 -9.64 6.81
N LEU A 205 16.95 -8.59 6.19
CA LEU A 205 17.44 -8.61 4.81
C LEU A 205 18.58 -9.61 4.59
N GLN A 206 19.35 -9.93 5.63
CA GLN A 206 20.44 -10.92 5.54
C GLN A 206 19.92 -12.32 5.22
N GLU A 207 18.67 -12.65 5.59
CA GLU A 207 18.03 -13.93 5.26
C GLU A 207 17.75 -14.09 3.75
N TYR A 208 17.76 -12.98 2.99
CA TYR A 208 17.47 -12.96 1.56
C TYR A 208 18.72 -12.94 0.67
N GLN A 209 19.94 -12.90 1.24
CA GLN A 209 21.20 -12.88 0.47
C GLN A 209 21.30 -14.03 -0.54
N LYS A 210 20.92 -15.24 -0.14
CA LYS A 210 20.97 -16.43 -1.01
C LYS A 210 20.01 -16.33 -2.21
N PRO A 211 18.69 -16.10 -2.03
CA PRO A 211 17.78 -15.92 -3.17
C PRO A 211 18.07 -14.66 -4.00
N LEU A 212 18.73 -13.63 -3.44
CA LEU A 212 19.11 -12.44 -4.21
C LEU A 212 20.23 -12.72 -5.21
N ARG A 213 21.22 -13.54 -4.84
CA ARG A 213 22.47 -13.72 -5.59
C ARG A 213 22.58 -15.05 -6.34
N ASN A 214 21.51 -15.84 -6.38
CA ASN A 214 21.50 -17.07 -7.16
C ASN A 214 21.12 -16.81 -8.64
N ALA A 215 21.43 -17.77 -9.50
CA ALA A 215 21.02 -17.75 -10.91
C ALA A 215 19.63 -18.39 -11.14
N ASP A 216 19.07 -19.08 -10.13
CA ASP A 216 17.82 -19.80 -10.25
C ASP A 216 16.61 -18.87 -10.08
N LYS A 217 15.96 -18.55 -11.20
CA LYS A 217 14.78 -17.68 -11.26
C LYS A 217 13.55 -18.26 -10.53
N ALA A 218 13.55 -19.55 -10.17
CA ALA A 218 12.46 -20.14 -9.38
C ALA A 218 12.50 -19.67 -7.91
N ASP A 219 13.69 -19.34 -7.41
CA ASP A 219 13.89 -18.88 -6.03
C ASP A 219 13.40 -17.44 -5.80
N ASP A 220 13.16 -16.65 -6.86
CA ASP A 220 12.59 -15.30 -6.77
C ASP A 220 11.20 -15.29 -6.09
N ASN A 221 10.50 -16.44 -6.07
CA ASN A 221 9.25 -16.60 -5.31
C ASN A 221 9.42 -16.29 -3.82
N LYS A 222 10.62 -16.48 -3.26
CA LYS A 222 10.96 -16.14 -1.87
C LYS A 222 11.05 -14.62 -1.65
N LEU A 223 11.30 -13.85 -2.71
CA LEU A 223 11.44 -12.40 -2.69
C LEU A 223 10.11 -11.67 -2.86
N ILE A 224 9.09 -12.32 -3.44
CA ILE A 224 7.80 -11.67 -3.77
C ILE A 224 7.15 -11.01 -2.55
N ALA A 225 7.18 -11.67 -1.39
CA ALA A 225 6.58 -11.11 -0.18
C ALA A 225 7.34 -9.86 0.29
N LEU A 226 8.67 -9.89 0.27
CA LEU A 226 9.51 -8.75 0.64
C LEU A 226 9.35 -7.58 -0.35
N PHE A 227 9.38 -7.88 -1.65
CA PHE A 227 9.16 -6.93 -2.74
C PHE A 227 7.86 -6.14 -2.52
N LYS A 228 6.75 -6.85 -2.30
CA LYS A 228 5.44 -6.23 -2.08
C LYS A 228 5.31 -5.52 -0.75
N LEU A 229 5.98 -6.01 0.29
CA LEU A 229 5.90 -5.42 1.62
C LEU A 229 6.47 -4.00 1.64
N LEU A 230 7.50 -3.73 0.83
CA LEU A 230 8.16 -2.43 0.77
C LEU A 230 7.60 -1.49 -0.32
N SER A 231 6.64 -1.96 -1.12
CA SER A 231 6.06 -1.19 -2.21
C SER A 231 5.06 -0.13 -1.71
N ALA A 232 4.77 0.85 -2.57
CA ALA A 232 3.82 1.90 -2.27
C ALA A 232 2.40 1.35 -2.05
N GLU A 233 1.99 0.31 -2.79
CA GLU A 233 0.68 -0.35 -2.62
C GLU A 233 0.47 -0.87 -1.20
N HIS A 234 1.51 -1.42 -0.58
CA HIS A 234 1.42 -1.85 0.80
C HIS A 234 1.61 -0.69 1.77
N LEU A 235 2.75 -0.01 1.74
CA LEU A 235 3.13 0.97 2.76
C LEU A 235 2.30 2.26 2.73
N LEU A 236 1.70 2.62 1.59
CA LEU A 236 0.77 3.73 1.48
C LEU A 236 -0.69 3.28 1.36
N LYS A 237 -0.95 1.97 1.45
CA LYS A 237 -2.30 1.36 1.32
C LYS A 237 -3.01 1.78 0.03
N LEU A 238 -2.28 1.87 -1.08
CA LEU A 238 -2.84 2.24 -2.39
C LEU A 238 -3.67 1.10 -2.99
N PRO A 239 -4.66 1.41 -3.84
CA PRO A 239 -5.36 0.39 -4.61
C PRO A 239 -4.39 -0.32 -5.58
N PHE A 240 -4.70 -1.59 -5.90
CA PHE A 240 -3.94 -2.41 -6.86
C PHE A 240 -4.88 -3.02 -7.90
N THR A 241 -4.35 -3.51 -9.02
CA THR A 241 -5.12 -4.00 -10.20
C THR A 241 -6.12 -5.14 -9.92
N ASN A 242 -6.01 -5.82 -8.77
CA ASN A 242 -6.95 -6.84 -8.30
C ASN A 242 -7.70 -6.39 -7.03
N ASP A 243 -7.80 -5.10 -6.77
CA ASP A 243 -8.77 -4.60 -5.81
C ASP A 243 -10.15 -4.90 -6.39
N SER A 244 -10.92 -5.76 -5.73
CA SER A 244 -12.26 -6.19 -6.15
C SER A 244 -13.22 -5.01 -6.39
N ASN A 245 -12.84 -3.81 -5.93
CA ASN A 245 -13.58 -2.57 -6.15
C ASN A 245 -13.20 -1.80 -7.43
N SER A 246 -12.25 -2.31 -8.23
CA SER A 246 -11.78 -1.67 -9.47
C SER A 246 -12.25 -2.44 -10.71
N LEU A 247 -12.91 -1.74 -11.64
CA LEU A 247 -13.34 -2.28 -12.92
C LEU A 247 -12.13 -2.36 -13.88
N ASP A 248 -11.77 -3.57 -14.34
CA ASP A 248 -10.83 -3.71 -15.45
C ASP A 248 -11.52 -3.23 -16.74
N LYS A 249 -11.15 -2.04 -17.18
CA LYS A 249 -11.73 -1.41 -18.38
C LYS A 249 -11.47 -2.21 -19.65
N ARG A 250 -10.35 -2.94 -19.75
CA ARG A 250 -10.03 -3.73 -20.94
C ARG A 250 -10.96 -4.92 -21.03
N PHE A 251 -11.07 -5.67 -19.94
CA PHE A 251 -12.02 -6.79 -19.85
C PHE A 251 -13.46 -6.31 -20.06
N TYR A 252 -13.87 -5.21 -19.43
CA TYR A 252 -15.20 -4.64 -19.61
C TYR A 252 -15.51 -4.27 -21.07
N SER A 253 -14.57 -3.59 -21.75
CA SER A 253 -14.73 -3.24 -23.17
C SER A 253 -14.75 -4.48 -24.08
N GLU A 254 -13.90 -5.48 -23.81
CA GLU A 254 -13.91 -6.76 -24.55
C GLU A 254 -15.22 -7.53 -24.33
N LEU A 255 -15.75 -7.53 -23.11
CA LEU A 255 -17.03 -8.17 -22.81
C LEU A 255 -18.18 -7.52 -23.59
N LEU A 256 -18.25 -6.18 -23.61
CA LEU A 256 -19.24 -5.47 -24.43
C LEU A 256 -19.09 -5.81 -25.91
N HIS A 257 -17.85 -5.88 -26.41
CA HIS A 257 -17.56 -6.24 -27.80
C HIS A 257 -18.06 -7.66 -28.16
N ILE A 258 -17.78 -8.66 -27.31
CA ILE A 258 -18.24 -10.05 -27.51
C ILE A 258 -19.77 -10.13 -27.52
N ILE A 259 -20.44 -9.39 -26.64
CA ILE A 259 -21.90 -9.34 -26.61
C ILE A 259 -22.45 -8.65 -27.86
N GLY A 260 -21.80 -7.60 -28.36
CA GLY A 260 -22.28 -6.76 -29.48
C GLY A 260 -22.81 -5.39 -29.04
N LEU A 261 -22.36 -4.93 -27.88
CA LEU A 261 -22.74 -3.67 -27.25
C LEU A 261 -21.54 -2.69 -27.19
N THR A 262 -21.84 -1.43 -26.92
CA THR A 262 -20.85 -0.38 -26.67
C THR A 262 -21.29 0.53 -25.52
N GLU A 263 -20.32 1.18 -24.86
CA GLU A 263 -20.58 2.19 -23.83
C GLU A 263 -20.41 3.59 -24.43
N THR A 264 -21.47 4.40 -24.41
CA THR A 264 -21.42 5.82 -24.80
C THR A 264 -21.68 6.72 -23.60
N LYS A 265 -21.29 8.00 -23.75
CA LYS A 265 -21.48 9.02 -22.71
C LYS A 265 -22.47 10.06 -23.22
N GLU A 266 -23.59 10.21 -22.52
CA GLU A 266 -24.59 11.22 -22.79
C GLU A 266 -24.93 11.96 -21.49
N GLY A 267 -24.80 13.28 -21.48
CA GLY A 267 -25.14 14.12 -20.32
C GLY A 267 -24.41 13.74 -19.01
N GLY A 268 -23.21 13.17 -19.09
CA GLY A 268 -22.45 12.69 -17.92
C GLY A 268 -22.85 11.31 -17.41
N LYS A 269 -23.86 10.67 -18.00
CA LYS A 269 -24.23 9.27 -17.73
C LYS A 269 -23.56 8.36 -18.76
N LYS A 270 -23.14 7.17 -18.31
CA LYS A 270 -22.70 6.08 -19.17
C LYS A 270 -23.93 5.27 -19.58
N LEU A 271 -24.12 5.10 -20.87
CA LEU A 271 -25.20 4.31 -21.45
C LEU A 271 -24.57 3.12 -22.17
N ILE A 272 -25.17 1.94 -22.01
CA ILE A 272 -24.80 0.74 -22.76
C ILE A 272 -25.85 0.56 -23.85
N GLU A 273 -25.41 0.53 -25.10
CA GLU A 273 -26.30 0.47 -26.26
C GLU A 273 -25.80 -0.52 -27.31
N ARG A 274 -26.70 -0.94 -28.20
CA ARG A 274 -26.34 -1.75 -29.36
C ARG A 274 -25.36 -0.99 -30.26
N ASN A 275 -24.41 -1.69 -30.85
CA ASN A 275 -23.54 -1.08 -31.85
C ASN A 275 -24.33 -0.42 -32.99
N LYS A 276 -23.83 0.70 -33.48
CA LYS A 276 -24.44 1.45 -34.57
C LYS A 276 -24.47 0.61 -35.85
N GLU A 277 -25.44 0.90 -36.70
CA GLU A 277 -25.52 0.27 -38.01
C GLU A 277 -24.21 0.52 -38.80
N GLY A 278 -23.63 -0.54 -39.37
CA GLY A 278 -22.30 -0.53 -39.99
C GLY A 278 -21.15 -0.99 -39.07
N GLU A 279 -21.34 -0.95 -37.75
CA GLU A 279 -20.34 -1.40 -36.76
C GLU A 279 -20.76 -2.71 -36.05
N ARG A 280 -21.92 -3.26 -36.41
CA ARG A 280 -22.43 -4.53 -35.87
C ARG A 280 -21.65 -5.70 -36.45
N ASN A 281 -21.18 -6.58 -35.58
CA ASN A 281 -20.48 -7.79 -35.96
C ASN A 281 -21.43 -8.97 -35.84
N SER A 282 -21.75 -9.64 -36.95
CA SER A 282 -22.66 -10.80 -36.96
C SER A 282 -22.19 -11.97 -36.09
N GLY A 283 -20.90 -12.02 -35.73
CA GLY A 283 -20.36 -13.02 -34.81
C GLY A 283 -20.50 -12.67 -33.33
N SER A 284 -21.04 -11.50 -32.98
CA SER A 284 -21.32 -11.17 -31.57
C SER A 284 -22.61 -11.84 -31.10
N ILE A 285 -22.69 -12.14 -29.81
CA ILE A 285 -23.78 -12.96 -29.24
C ILE A 285 -25.17 -12.36 -29.54
N LEU A 286 -25.32 -11.05 -29.31
CA LEU A 286 -26.57 -10.34 -29.53
C LEU A 286 -26.97 -10.29 -31.01
N GLU A 287 -26.00 -10.09 -31.91
CA GLU A 287 -26.29 -9.99 -33.34
C GLU A 287 -26.67 -11.36 -33.91
N ASP A 288 -25.98 -12.43 -33.51
CA ASP A 288 -26.36 -13.79 -33.87
C ASP A 288 -27.77 -14.13 -33.36
N ALA A 289 -28.09 -13.80 -32.10
CA ALA A 289 -29.43 -13.97 -31.54
C ALA A 289 -30.49 -13.21 -32.36
N ILE A 290 -30.24 -11.95 -32.72
CA ILE A 290 -31.14 -11.14 -33.54
C ILE A 290 -31.33 -11.74 -34.93
N ILE A 291 -30.26 -12.23 -35.57
CA ILE A 291 -30.33 -12.88 -36.88
C ILE A 291 -31.21 -14.14 -36.82
N GLN A 292 -31.09 -14.95 -35.76
CA GLN A 292 -31.93 -16.14 -35.57
C GLN A 292 -33.39 -15.77 -35.30
N LEU A 293 -33.64 -14.76 -34.46
CA LEU A 293 -34.99 -14.28 -34.16
C LEU A 293 -35.71 -13.77 -35.40
N ASP A 294 -35.01 -13.02 -36.25
CA ASP A 294 -35.57 -12.43 -37.47
C ASP A 294 -35.77 -13.49 -38.58
N SER A 295 -34.75 -14.32 -38.84
CA SER A 295 -34.82 -15.34 -39.90
C SER A 295 -35.89 -16.41 -39.65
N LEU A 296 -36.18 -16.72 -38.39
CA LEU A 296 -37.21 -17.68 -38.00
C LEU A 296 -38.57 -17.02 -37.69
N ASP A 297 -38.69 -15.71 -37.92
CA ASP A 297 -39.88 -14.91 -37.64
C ASP A 297 -40.42 -15.16 -36.22
N LYS A 298 -39.54 -15.10 -35.22
CA LYS A 298 -39.89 -15.41 -33.82
C LYS A 298 -40.64 -14.27 -33.14
N ILE A 299 -40.35 -13.03 -33.51
CA ILE A 299 -40.99 -11.85 -32.92
C ILE A 299 -42.50 -11.86 -33.14
N ASN A 300 -42.97 -12.22 -34.33
CA ASN A 300 -44.40 -12.29 -34.65
C ASN A 300 -45.14 -13.45 -33.96
N ARG A 301 -44.42 -14.39 -33.35
CA ARG A 301 -44.98 -15.52 -32.60
C ARG A 301 -45.14 -15.23 -31.10
N LEU A 302 -44.71 -14.07 -30.63
CA LEU A 302 -44.90 -13.64 -29.25
C LEU A 302 -46.35 -13.18 -29.06
N ASP A 303 -46.92 -13.41 -27.87
CA ASP A 303 -48.30 -13.00 -27.56
C ASP A 303 -48.47 -11.47 -27.53
N ARG A 304 -47.41 -10.73 -27.16
CA ARG A 304 -47.43 -9.26 -26.99
C ARG A 304 -46.12 -8.63 -27.46
N PRO A 305 -45.78 -8.69 -28.76
CA PRO A 305 -44.49 -8.22 -29.27
C PRO A 305 -44.28 -6.72 -29.06
N SER A 306 -45.35 -5.92 -29.00
CA SER A 306 -45.29 -4.48 -28.77
C SER A 306 -44.71 -4.08 -27.40
N GLN A 307 -44.69 -4.99 -26.41
CA GLN A 307 -44.06 -4.70 -25.11
C GLN A 307 -42.54 -4.57 -25.19
N PHE A 308 -41.94 -5.18 -26.22
CA PHE A 308 -40.50 -5.15 -26.48
C PHE A 308 -40.09 -4.02 -27.42
N GLY A 309 -40.99 -3.14 -27.84
CA GLY A 309 -40.64 -2.01 -28.70
C GLY A 309 -41.73 -1.60 -29.67
N SER A 310 -41.63 -0.36 -30.11
CA SER A 310 -42.52 0.24 -31.11
C SER A 310 -42.15 -0.21 -32.52
N THR A 311 -40.86 -0.43 -32.79
CA THR A 311 -40.34 -0.85 -34.10
C THR A 311 -39.87 -2.31 -34.10
N GLN A 312 -39.80 -2.93 -35.27
CA GLN A 312 -39.26 -4.30 -35.41
C GLN A 312 -37.82 -4.40 -34.88
N GLN A 313 -36.99 -3.39 -35.15
CA GLN A 313 -35.60 -3.36 -34.68
C GLN A 313 -35.49 -3.23 -33.16
N GLU A 314 -36.34 -2.42 -32.53
CA GLU A 314 -36.42 -2.34 -31.06
C GLU A 314 -36.84 -3.67 -30.45
N ARG A 315 -37.83 -4.35 -31.03
CA ARG A 315 -38.31 -5.66 -30.56
C ARG A 315 -37.23 -6.72 -30.68
N LEU A 316 -36.56 -6.80 -31.84
CA LEU A 316 -35.44 -7.72 -32.04
C LEU A 316 -34.32 -7.49 -31.03
N PHE A 317 -33.95 -6.23 -30.81
CA PHE A 317 -32.92 -5.88 -29.84
C PHE A 317 -33.30 -6.25 -28.40
N ASN A 318 -34.48 -5.82 -27.94
CA ASN A 318 -34.91 -6.06 -26.57
C ASN A 318 -35.16 -7.55 -26.29
N VAL A 319 -35.71 -8.31 -27.26
CA VAL A 319 -35.86 -9.76 -27.12
C VAL A 319 -34.53 -10.49 -27.22
N GLY A 320 -33.58 -10.00 -28.03
CA GLY A 320 -32.24 -10.59 -28.12
C GLY A 320 -31.36 -10.35 -26.88
N LEU A 321 -31.75 -9.43 -26.00
CA LEU A 321 -31.06 -9.13 -24.75
C LEU A 321 -31.58 -9.92 -23.53
N GLU A 322 -32.80 -10.47 -23.60
CA GLU A 322 -33.44 -11.26 -22.53
C GLU A 322 -32.95 -12.71 -22.50
#